data_AF-A0A5Q4GTZ0-F1
#
_entry.id   AF-A0A5Q4GTZ0-F1
#
_cell.length_a   1.000
_cell.length_b   1.000
_cell.length_c   1.000
_cell.angle_alpha   90.00
_cell.angle_beta   90.00
_cell.angle_gamma   90.00
#
_symmetry.space_group_name_H-M   'P 1'
#
loop_
_entity.id
_entity.type
_entity.pdbx_description
1 polymer ?
#
loop_
_entity_poly.entity_id
_entity_poly.type
_entity_poly.pdbx_seq_one_letter_code
_entity_poly.pdbx_strand_id
1 'polypeptide(L)'
;MSSPTRAEVGIYAFASLRFDPADGRLWARAGRPEAHLRPQVARLLCAFLEQPQTLLDRDQLCRAVWDEGTVVDFESGLSAVLRELRAELKSLGAPADLIETVPRRGYRLGAEVRLVEATDRTRRPGRRRVVLGAAALVLLGVLGALGWQFTRAPQPAPGWTLAVLPFNQFGEPAHGPARLDLLMADLLLGQLWEQRPDEVSLIGRASLAPYSDSDQLARDVAEDLGVNLLIEGTIVFEDERMSVTARALEMPGGRILWSETVFRDGEQPPVPGEIAAELAASLSRAWAAHSYQQP
;
A
#
# COMPACT_ATOMS: atom_id res chain seq x y z
N MET A 1 -52.98 -8.62 19.91
CA MET A 1 -51.59 -8.48 20.39
C MET A 1 -50.76 -7.98 19.22
N SER A 2 -50.67 -6.65 19.07
CA SER A 2 -49.87 -6.02 18.02
C SER A 2 -48.77 -5.24 18.71
N SER A 3 -47.53 -5.73 18.59
CA SER A 3 -46.33 -5.05 19.05
C SER A 3 -46.15 -3.73 18.28
N PRO A 4 -46.03 -2.57 18.93
CA PRO A 4 -45.77 -1.34 18.21
C PRO A 4 -44.33 -1.34 17.68
N THR A 5 -44.20 -1.07 16.38
CA THR A 5 -42.96 -0.92 15.62
C THR A 5 -42.07 0.17 16.21
N ARG A 6 -40.84 -0.20 16.59
CA ARG A 6 -39.81 0.61 17.28
C ARG A 6 -39.17 1.71 16.41
N ALA A 7 -39.89 2.28 15.44
CA ALA A 7 -39.31 3.11 14.35
C ALA A 7 -39.81 4.56 14.27
N GLU A 8 -40.43 5.10 15.31
CA GLU A 8 -40.73 6.54 15.42
C GLU A 8 -40.18 7.13 16.73
N VAL A 9 -38.89 6.96 16.98
CA VAL A 9 -38.26 7.71 18.08
C VAL A 9 -37.96 9.11 17.56
N GLY A 10 -38.83 10.06 17.92
CA GLY A 10 -38.71 11.48 17.58
C GLY A 10 -37.53 12.15 18.30
N ILE A 11 -37.19 13.36 17.87
CA ILE A 11 -36.12 14.15 18.48
C ILE A 11 -36.69 14.84 19.73
N TYR A 12 -36.04 14.70 20.88
CA TYR A 12 -36.42 15.43 22.08
C TYR A 12 -35.90 16.86 22.03
N ALA A 13 -36.77 17.85 22.21
CA ALA A 13 -36.41 19.26 22.33
C ALA A 13 -36.73 19.76 23.74
N PHE A 14 -35.73 20.34 24.41
CA PHE A 14 -35.82 20.79 25.81
C PHE A 14 -34.75 21.85 26.09
N ALA A 15 -35.03 22.86 26.92
CA ALA A 15 -34.03 23.85 27.37
C ALA A 15 -33.12 24.45 26.26
N SER A 16 -33.67 24.72 25.07
CA SER A 16 -32.93 25.17 23.86
C SER A 16 -31.92 24.16 23.27
N LEU A 17 -31.95 22.91 23.74
CA LEU A 17 -31.23 21.76 23.25
C LEU A 17 -32.15 20.82 22.47
N ARG A 18 -31.52 19.98 21.66
CA ARG A 18 -32.16 18.87 20.96
C ARG A 18 -31.32 17.61 21.12
N PHE A 19 -31.99 16.48 21.29
CA PHE A 19 -31.36 15.18 21.48
C PHE A 19 -32.00 14.12 20.59
N ASP A 20 -31.18 13.42 19.82
CA ASP A 20 -31.57 12.25 19.03
C ASP A 20 -31.13 10.97 19.76
N PRO A 21 -32.07 10.18 20.32
CA PRO A 21 -31.74 8.95 21.02
C PRO A 21 -31.27 7.82 20.09
N ALA A 22 -31.48 7.92 18.78
CA ALA A 22 -31.08 6.87 17.83
C ALA A 22 -29.56 6.76 17.68
N ASP A 23 -28.86 7.89 17.82
CA ASP A 23 -27.40 7.95 17.71
C ASP A 23 -26.74 8.75 18.83
N GLY A 24 -27.47 9.18 19.86
CA GLY A 24 -26.89 9.84 21.04
C GLY A 24 -26.40 11.27 20.78
N ARG A 25 -26.80 11.90 19.66
CA ARG A 25 -26.44 13.29 19.35
C ARG A 25 -27.22 14.28 20.21
N LEU A 26 -26.51 15.22 20.81
CA LEU A 26 -27.04 16.33 21.60
C LEU A 26 -26.51 17.65 21.05
N TRP A 27 -27.38 18.59 20.68
CA TRP A 27 -26.94 19.86 20.09
C TRP A 27 -27.81 21.04 20.52
N ALA A 28 -27.21 22.24 20.52
CA ALA A 28 -27.94 23.46 20.80
C ALA A 28 -28.71 23.96 19.56
N ARG A 29 -29.92 24.49 19.77
CA ARG A 29 -30.77 25.07 18.69
C ARG A 29 -30.11 26.25 17.97
N ALA A 30 -29.23 27.01 18.65
CA ALA A 30 -28.48 28.13 18.08
C ALA A 30 -27.25 27.69 17.24
N GLY A 31 -26.99 26.38 17.16
CA GLY A 31 -26.27 25.75 16.06
C GLY A 31 -24.75 25.75 16.11
N ARG A 32 -24.03 25.82 17.23
CA ARG A 32 -22.55 25.75 17.16
C ARG A 32 -21.78 24.94 18.21
N PRO A 33 -22.45 24.24 19.14
CA PRO A 33 -21.85 23.01 19.64
C PRO A 33 -22.79 21.80 19.53
N GLU A 34 -22.20 20.66 19.16
CA GLU A 34 -22.81 19.34 19.08
C GLU A 34 -21.91 18.39 19.89
N ALA A 35 -22.53 17.61 20.76
CA ALA A 35 -21.87 16.58 21.56
C ALA A 35 -22.46 15.22 21.18
N HIS A 36 -21.62 14.21 21.23
CA HIS A 36 -22.03 12.82 21.03
C HIS A 36 -21.92 12.11 22.37
N LEU A 37 -23.06 11.78 22.97
CA LEU A 37 -23.11 11.20 24.30
C LEU A 37 -22.71 9.72 24.25
N ARG A 38 -21.92 9.28 25.23
CA ARG A 38 -21.65 7.85 25.42
C ARG A 38 -22.95 7.09 25.67
N PRO A 39 -23.04 5.79 25.32
CA PRO A 39 -24.30 5.03 25.43
C PRO A 39 -24.96 5.09 26.81
N GLN A 40 -24.19 5.01 27.90
CA GLN A 40 -24.72 5.11 29.27
C GLN A 40 -25.26 6.52 29.61
N VAL A 41 -24.57 7.56 29.14
CA VAL A 41 -24.97 8.97 29.31
C VAL A 41 -26.22 9.29 28.50
N ALA A 42 -26.29 8.76 27.27
CA ALA A 42 -27.46 8.86 26.41
C ALA A 42 -28.68 8.17 27.03
N ARG A 43 -28.53 6.95 27.57
CA ARG A 43 -29.59 6.23 28.30
C ARG A 43 -30.06 7.01 29.52
N LEU A 44 -29.13 7.58 30.29
CA LEU A 44 -29.47 8.41 31.45
C LEU A 44 -30.28 9.64 31.03
N LEU A 45 -29.89 10.31 29.94
CA LEU A 45 -30.63 11.44 29.41
C LEU A 45 -32.02 11.02 28.88
N CYS A 46 -32.13 9.88 28.18
CA CYS A 46 -33.43 9.33 27.76
C CYS A 46 -34.38 9.15 28.95
N ALA A 47 -33.91 8.56 30.05
CA ALA A 47 -34.72 8.34 31.25
C ALA A 47 -35.30 9.66 31.81
N PHE A 48 -34.49 10.72 31.82
CA PHE A 48 -34.95 12.05 32.22
C PHE A 48 -35.93 12.69 31.22
N LEU A 49 -35.75 12.45 29.91
CA LEU A 49 -36.57 13.04 28.85
C LEU A 49 -37.92 12.32 28.66
N GLU A 50 -37.97 11.02 28.94
CA GLU A 50 -39.20 10.21 28.94
C GLU A 50 -40.11 10.56 30.12
N GLN A 51 -39.53 10.99 31.25
CA GLN A 51 -40.24 11.39 32.45
C GLN A 51 -39.82 12.81 32.90
N PRO A 52 -40.12 13.85 32.09
CA PRO A 52 -39.72 15.22 32.41
C PRO A 52 -40.40 15.69 33.69
N GLN A 53 -39.70 16.56 34.44
CA GLN A 53 -40.20 17.14 35.70
C GLN A 53 -40.57 16.12 36.79
N THR A 54 -40.31 14.83 36.56
CA THR A 54 -40.57 13.76 37.52
C THR A 54 -39.31 13.50 38.34
N LEU A 55 -39.49 13.22 39.64
CA LEU A 55 -38.40 12.84 40.52
C LEU A 55 -38.06 11.36 40.29
N LEU A 56 -36.89 11.10 39.72
CA LEU A 56 -36.35 9.77 39.53
C LEU A 56 -35.41 9.44 40.70
N ASP A 57 -35.67 8.33 41.39
CA ASP A 57 -34.78 7.83 42.42
C ASP A 57 -33.51 7.19 41.81
N ARG A 58 -32.54 6.88 42.67
CA ARG A 58 -31.25 6.34 42.22
C ARG A 58 -31.40 4.96 41.59
N ASP A 59 -32.25 4.10 42.14
CA ASP A 59 -32.43 2.72 41.69
C ASP A 59 -33.13 2.66 40.32
N GLN A 60 -34.05 3.58 40.07
CA GLN A 60 -34.69 3.77 38.77
C GLN A 60 -33.67 4.23 37.71
N LEU A 61 -32.82 5.21 38.03
CA LEU A 61 -31.77 5.66 37.11
C LEU A 61 -30.70 4.60 36.86
N CYS A 62 -30.30 3.85 37.89
CA CYS A 62 -29.36 2.75 37.73
C CYS A 62 -29.91 1.67 36.81
N ARG A 63 -31.17 1.25 36.98
CA ARG A 63 -31.82 0.28 36.09
C ARG A 63 -32.00 0.78 34.65
N ALA A 64 -32.21 2.08 34.46
CA ALA A 64 -32.34 2.66 33.13
C ALA A 64 -31.00 2.71 32.37
N VAL A 65 -29.89 2.86 33.09
CA VAL A 65 -28.54 2.95 32.49
C VAL A 65 -27.92 1.56 32.29
N TRP A 66 -28.03 0.69 33.28
CA TRP A 66 -27.45 -0.66 33.30
C TRP A 66 -28.54 -1.73 33.26
N ASP A 67 -28.48 -2.61 32.25
CA ASP A 67 -29.40 -3.74 32.09
C ASP A 67 -29.25 -4.74 33.27
N GLU A 68 -30.34 -5.44 33.61
CA GLU A 68 -30.39 -6.43 34.71
C GLU A 68 -29.29 -7.49 34.55
N GLY A 69 -28.23 -7.39 35.35
CA GLY A 69 -27.08 -8.32 35.31
C GLY A 69 -25.70 -7.67 35.38
N THR A 70 -25.60 -6.34 35.38
CA THR A 70 -24.30 -5.65 35.48
C THR A 70 -23.88 -5.45 36.95
N VAL A 71 -22.85 -6.16 37.40
CA VAL A 71 -22.27 -5.98 38.75
C VAL A 71 -21.27 -4.81 38.70
N VAL A 72 -21.74 -3.59 38.99
CA VAL A 72 -20.90 -2.38 39.12
C VAL A 72 -21.22 -1.73 40.46
N ASP A 73 -20.26 -0.99 41.03
CA ASP A 73 -20.54 -0.06 42.12
C ASP A 73 -21.47 1.05 41.61
N PHE A 74 -22.77 0.85 41.80
CA PHE A 74 -23.83 1.68 41.27
C PHE A 74 -23.76 3.13 41.80
N GLU A 75 -23.19 3.35 42.99
CA GLU A 75 -23.11 4.69 43.59
C GLU A 75 -22.05 5.56 42.90
N SER A 76 -20.84 5.02 42.71
CA SER A 76 -19.75 5.72 42.02
C SER A 76 -20.03 5.82 40.51
N GLY A 77 -20.64 4.78 39.92
CA GLY A 77 -21.05 4.74 38.53
C GLY A 77 -22.08 5.82 38.17
N LEU A 78 -23.20 5.91 38.89
CA LEU A 78 -24.25 6.90 38.59
C LEU A 78 -23.75 8.33 38.76
N SER A 79 -22.93 8.57 39.80
CA SER A 79 -22.33 9.89 40.05
C SER A 79 -21.39 10.32 38.92
N ALA A 80 -20.61 9.38 38.37
CA ALA A 80 -19.71 9.66 37.24
C ALA A 80 -20.48 9.98 35.95
N VAL A 81 -21.51 9.19 35.62
CA VAL A 81 -22.36 9.40 34.43
C VAL A 81 -23.16 10.70 34.55
N LEU A 82 -23.68 11.04 35.74
CA LEU A 82 -24.36 12.32 36.01
C LEU A 82 -23.41 13.51 35.85
N ARG A 83 -22.17 13.39 36.34
CA ARG A 83 -21.16 14.46 36.20
C ARG A 83 -20.84 14.72 34.73
N GLU A 84 -20.68 13.67 33.94
CA GLU A 84 -20.45 13.78 32.50
C GLU A 84 -21.66 14.39 31.77
N LEU A 85 -22.88 13.92 32.07
CA LEU A 85 -24.09 14.48 31.49
C LEU A 85 -24.21 15.99 31.76
N ARG A 86 -23.95 16.42 33.00
CA ARG A 86 -23.95 17.84 33.37
C ARG A 86 -22.87 18.63 32.63
N ALA A 87 -21.69 18.06 32.42
CA ALA A 87 -20.61 18.71 31.69
C ALA A 87 -20.98 18.94 30.22
N GLU A 88 -21.57 17.93 29.57
CA GLU A 88 -22.03 18.02 28.18
C GLU A 88 -23.21 19.00 28.03
N LEU A 89 -24.18 18.97 28.94
CA LEU A 89 -25.27 19.96 28.92
C LEU A 89 -24.74 21.39 29.10
N LYS A 90 -23.80 21.59 30.04
CA LYS A 90 -23.18 22.88 30.30
C LYS A 90 -22.34 23.38 29.11
N SER A 91 -21.61 22.50 28.43
CA SER A 91 -20.80 22.86 27.25
C SER A 91 -21.68 23.38 26.10
N LEU A 92 -22.93 22.91 26.04
CA LEU A 92 -23.93 23.34 25.07
C LEU A 92 -24.76 24.55 25.51
N GLY A 93 -24.44 25.15 26.66
CA GLY A 93 -25.10 26.35 27.17
C GLY A 93 -26.40 26.09 27.95
N ALA A 94 -26.62 24.85 28.41
CA ALA A 94 -27.73 24.57 29.33
C ALA A 94 -27.52 25.25 30.69
N PRO A 95 -28.61 25.61 31.39
CA PRO A 95 -28.51 26.15 32.73
C PRO A 95 -28.05 25.05 33.71
N ALA A 96 -27.27 25.44 34.74
CA ALA A 96 -26.60 24.50 35.64
C ALA A 96 -27.57 23.68 36.51
N ASP A 97 -28.78 24.18 36.71
CA ASP A 97 -29.89 23.58 37.45
C ASP A 97 -30.83 22.73 36.58
N LEU A 98 -30.51 22.54 35.28
CA LEU A 98 -31.32 21.72 34.38
C LEU A 98 -31.53 20.29 34.92
N ILE A 99 -30.51 19.72 35.58
CA ILE A 99 -30.62 18.47 36.33
C ILE A 99 -30.47 18.78 37.82
N GLU A 100 -31.60 18.95 38.49
CA GLU A 100 -31.70 19.26 39.91
C GLU A 100 -31.45 18.01 40.76
N THR A 101 -30.63 18.15 41.80
CA THR A 101 -30.47 17.11 42.82
C THR A 101 -31.38 17.42 43.99
N VAL A 102 -32.34 16.54 44.28
CA VAL A 102 -33.22 16.65 45.45
C VAL A 102 -32.63 15.82 46.59
N PRO A 103 -32.14 16.44 47.68
CA PRO A 103 -31.44 15.74 48.75
C PRO A 103 -32.25 14.56 49.29
N ARG A 104 -31.58 13.39 49.43
CA ARG A 104 -32.16 12.12 49.95
C ARG A 104 -33.34 11.56 49.14
N ARG A 105 -33.66 12.12 47.97
CA ARG A 105 -34.84 11.73 47.19
C ARG A 105 -34.51 11.31 45.75
N GLY A 106 -33.57 11.98 45.09
CA GLY A 106 -33.18 11.62 43.72
C GLY A 106 -32.85 12.82 42.85
N TYR A 107 -33.15 12.71 41.57
CA TYR A 107 -32.83 13.71 40.55
C TYR A 107 -34.04 14.03 39.69
N ARG A 108 -34.10 15.26 39.16
CA ARG A 108 -35.19 15.73 38.31
C ARG A 108 -34.66 16.58 37.17
N LEU A 109 -35.25 16.41 35.98
CA LEU A 109 -35.05 17.32 34.86
C LEU A 109 -35.99 18.52 34.98
N GLY A 110 -35.42 19.71 35.17
CA GLY A 110 -36.13 20.98 35.34
C GLY A 110 -36.54 21.66 34.03
N ALA A 111 -36.88 20.91 32.99
CA ALA A 111 -37.28 21.45 31.70
C ALA A 111 -38.51 20.76 31.12
N GLU A 112 -39.30 21.53 30.38
CA GLU A 112 -40.32 20.96 29.49
C GLU A 112 -39.64 20.24 28.33
N VAL A 113 -40.15 19.06 28.01
CA VAL A 113 -39.67 18.22 26.91
C VAL A 113 -40.77 18.10 25.87
N ARG A 114 -40.44 18.35 24.61
CA ARG A 114 -41.34 18.12 23.47
C ARG A 114 -40.70 17.13 22.50
N LEU A 115 -41.48 16.14 22.07
CA LEU A 115 -41.10 15.28 20.96
C LEU A 115 -41.36 16.05 19.66
N VAL A 116 -40.33 16.21 18.83
CA VAL A 116 -40.42 16.83 17.51
C VAL A 116 -40.25 15.73 16.46
N GLU A 117 -41.19 15.67 15.50
CA GLU A 117 -41.12 14.73 14.39
C GLU A 117 -39.83 14.91 13.58
N ALA A 118 -39.25 13.79 13.15
CA ALA A 118 -37.94 13.68 12.53
C ALA A 118 -37.81 14.32 11.13
N THR A 119 -38.75 15.19 10.73
CA THR A 119 -38.71 15.96 9.47
C THR A 119 -37.56 16.98 9.44
N ASP A 120 -36.96 17.29 10.61
CA ASP A 120 -35.79 18.18 10.74
C ASP A 120 -34.44 17.41 10.77
N ARG A 121 -34.42 16.11 10.39
CA ARG A 121 -33.18 15.33 10.22
C ARG A 121 -32.26 15.84 9.10
N THR A 122 -32.78 16.75 8.27
CA THR A 122 -32.07 17.27 7.10
C THR A 122 -31.94 18.78 7.16
N ARG A 123 -31.02 19.29 7.97
CA ARG A 123 -30.25 20.49 7.62
C ARG A 123 -28.94 20.59 8.40
N ARG A 124 -27.87 20.05 7.79
CA ARG A 124 -26.66 20.84 7.49
C ARG A 124 -25.95 20.31 6.23
N PRO A 125 -25.39 21.20 5.39
CA PRO A 125 -24.79 20.87 4.11
C PRO A 125 -23.37 20.31 4.28
N GLY A 126 -22.92 19.53 3.29
CA GLY A 126 -21.49 19.40 2.95
C GLY A 126 -20.60 18.64 3.93
N ARG A 127 -20.56 17.30 3.81
CA ARG A 127 -19.33 16.53 4.14
C ARG A 127 -19.19 15.23 3.37
N ARG A 128 -20.32 14.63 2.93
CA ARG A 128 -20.31 13.37 2.18
C ARG A 128 -19.74 13.48 0.76
N ARG A 129 -19.91 14.62 0.07
CA ARG A 129 -19.29 14.85 -1.26
C ARG A 129 -17.78 15.13 -1.18
N VAL A 130 -17.30 15.73 -0.09
CA VAL A 130 -15.86 15.97 0.11
C VAL A 130 -15.16 14.70 0.58
N VAL A 131 -15.80 13.87 1.42
CA VAL A 131 -15.23 12.57 1.84
C VAL A 131 -15.27 11.54 0.71
N LEU A 132 -16.31 11.49 -0.13
CA LEU A 132 -16.30 10.63 -1.33
C LEU A 132 -15.31 11.12 -2.39
N GLY A 133 -15.17 12.44 -2.59
CA GLY A 133 -14.16 13.00 -3.48
C GLY A 133 -12.73 12.76 -2.97
N ALA A 134 -12.48 12.92 -1.67
CA ALA A 134 -11.19 12.67 -1.05
C ALA A 134 -10.87 11.17 -0.99
N ALA A 135 -11.85 10.30 -0.71
CA ALA A 135 -11.66 8.85 -0.75
C ALA A 135 -11.41 8.36 -2.18
N ALA A 136 -12.08 8.92 -3.18
CA ALA A 136 -11.81 8.63 -4.59
C ALA A 136 -10.42 9.14 -5.02
N LEU A 137 -9.98 10.31 -4.57
CA LEU A 137 -8.63 10.83 -4.83
C LEU A 137 -7.54 10.05 -4.11
N VAL A 138 -7.78 9.60 -2.88
CA VAL A 138 -6.87 8.71 -2.14
C VAL A 138 -6.85 7.34 -2.80
N LEU A 139 -7.99 6.81 -3.26
CA LEU A 139 -8.04 5.54 -3.97
C LEU A 139 -7.38 5.65 -5.35
N LEU A 140 -7.53 6.77 -6.08
CA LEU A 140 -6.82 7.05 -7.33
C LEU A 140 -5.33 7.29 -7.09
N GLY A 141 -4.97 7.93 -5.97
CA GLY A 141 -3.58 8.12 -5.57
C GLY A 141 -2.94 6.82 -5.12
N VAL A 142 -3.68 5.92 -4.48
CA VAL A 142 -3.24 4.59 -4.04
C VAL A 142 -3.21 3.62 -5.21
N LEU A 143 -4.20 3.61 -6.10
CA LEU A 143 -4.18 2.85 -7.35
C LEU A 143 -3.15 3.40 -8.33
N GLY A 144 -2.95 4.72 -8.34
CA GLY A 144 -1.88 5.38 -9.06
C GLY A 144 -0.51 5.07 -8.46
N ALA A 145 -0.39 4.97 -7.13
CA ALA A 145 0.87 4.60 -6.46
C ALA A 145 1.16 3.10 -6.55
N LEU A 146 0.15 2.23 -6.45
CA LEU A 146 0.26 0.78 -6.69
C LEU A 146 0.51 0.51 -8.16
N GLY A 147 -0.19 1.21 -9.06
CA GLY A 147 0.09 1.22 -10.49
C GLY A 147 1.51 1.67 -10.76
N TRP A 148 1.96 2.77 -10.16
CA TRP A 148 3.34 3.26 -10.26
C TRP A 148 4.34 2.34 -9.55
N GLN A 149 3.93 1.52 -8.60
CA GLN A 149 4.80 0.52 -7.97
C GLN A 149 4.95 -0.72 -8.85
N PHE A 150 3.93 -1.06 -9.64
CA PHE A 150 3.98 -2.13 -10.65
C PHE A 150 4.50 -1.67 -12.03
N THR A 151 4.39 -0.38 -12.36
CA THR A 151 4.95 0.25 -13.56
C THR A 151 6.22 1.04 -13.27
N ARG A 152 6.75 0.96 -12.04
CA ARG A 152 8.15 1.32 -11.78
C ARG A 152 8.96 0.24 -12.47
N ALA A 153 9.22 0.46 -13.76
CA ALA A 153 10.43 -0.04 -14.38
C ALA A 153 11.56 0.22 -13.36
N PRO A 154 12.42 -0.79 -13.08
CA PRO A 154 13.57 -0.60 -12.23
C PRO A 154 14.21 0.74 -12.59
N GLN A 155 14.37 1.64 -11.62
CA GLN A 155 15.07 2.89 -11.90
C GLN A 155 16.40 2.46 -12.53
N PRO A 156 16.72 2.89 -13.76
CA PRO A 156 17.99 2.53 -14.37
C PRO A 156 19.04 2.99 -13.37
N ALA A 157 19.77 2.04 -12.79
CA ALA A 157 20.91 2.38 -11.97
C ALA A 157 21.77 3.31 -12.83
N PRO A 158 22.29 4.43 -12.29
CA PRO A 158 23.23 5.24 -13.04
C PRO A 158 24.42 4.34 -13.41
N GLY A 159 24.49 3.92 -14.67
CA GLY A 159 25.40 2.89 -15.16
C GLY A 159 24.75 1.90 -16.13
N TRP A 160 25.59 1.07 -16.72
CA TRP A 160 25.17 -0.01 -17.62
C TRP A 160 24.96 -1.29 -16.82
N THR A 161 23.79 -1.92 -16.91
CA THR A 161 23.55 -3.24 -16.36
C THR A 161 23.75 -4.27 -17.47
N LEU A 162 24.82 -5.06 -17.35
CA LEU A 162 25.24 -6.06 -18.32
C LEU A 162 24.82 -7.47 -17.92
N ALA A 163 24.19 -8.20 -18.83
CA ALA A 163 24.01 -9.65 -18.73
C ALA A 163 24.69 -10.37 -19.90
N VAL A 164 25.27 -11.53 -19.63
CA VAL A 164 25.85 -12.42 -20.64
C VAL A 164 24.97 -13.66 -20.73
N LEU A 165 24.36 -13.88 -21.90
CA LEU A 165 23.55 -15.07 -22.14
C LEU A 165 24.43 -16.29 -22.43
N PRO A 166 23.93 -17.51 -22.17
CA PRO A 166 24.52 -18.73 -22.71
C PRO A 166 24.72 -18.62 -24.22
N PHE A 167 25.86 -19.09 -24.72
CA PHE A 167 26.14 -19.05 -26.15
C PHE A 167 25.34 -20.14 -26.86
N ASN A 168 24.76 -19.82 -28.01
CA ASN A 168 24.10 -20.83 -28.84
C ASN A 168 25.16 -21.69 -29.53
N GLN A 169 25.15 -22.99 -29.26
CA GLN A 169 26.10 -23.93 -29.87
C GLN A 169 25.49 -24.67 -31.06
N PHE A 170 26.17 -24.64 -32.19
CA PHE A 170 25.83 -25.39 -33.39
C PHE A 170 26.98 -26.34 -33.75
N GLY A 171 26.66 -27.62 -33.89
CA GLY A 171 27.64 -28.69 -34.07
C GLY A 171 28.21 -29.21 -32.74
N GLU A 172 28.96 -30.31 -32.82
CA GLU A 172 29.59 -30.94 -31.67
C GLU A 172 31.11 -30.68 -31.70
N PRO A 173 31.72 -30.31 -30.56
CA PRO A 173 33.17 -30.20 -30.48
C PRO A 173 33.82 -31.57 -30.67
N ALA A 174 34.84 -31.65 -31.53
CA ALA A 174 35.69 -32.85 -31.62
C ALA A 174 36.41 -33.12 -30.28
N HIS A 175 36.79 -32.05 -29.56
CA HIS A 175 37.45 -32.11 -28.27
C HIS A 175 36.97 -30.95 -27.39
N GLY A 176 36.66 -31.20 -26.11
CA GLY A 176 36.34 -30.14 -25.15
C GLY A 176 35.25 -30.49 -24.14
N PRO A 177 34.84 -29.51 -23.31
CA PRO A 177 33.81 -29.69 -22.30
C PRO A 177 32.41 -29.78 -22.92
N ALA A 178 31.55 -30.65 -22.35
CA ALA A 178 30.19 -30.91 -22.85
C ALA A 178 29.22 -29.72 -22.78
N ARG A 179 29.57 -28.65 -22.04
CA ARG A 179 28.77 -27.43 -21.84
C ARG A 179 29.57 -26.18 -22.15
N LEU A 180 30.12 -26.13 -23.35
CA LEU A 180 30.93 -24.99 -23.80
C LEU A 180 30.10 -23.70 -23.89
N ASP A 181 28.81 -23.83 -24.27
CA ASP A 181 27.79 -22.78 -24.23
C ASP A 181 27.80 -21.96 -22.93
N LEU A 182 27.71 -22.65 -21.79
CA LEU A 182 27.69 -22.04 -20.47
C LEU A 182 29.08 -21.59 -20.01
N LEU A 183 30.09 -22.42 -20.28
CA LEU A 183 31.46 -22.12 -19.89
C LEU A 183 31.96 -20.83 -20.55
N MET A 184 31.63 -20.61 -21.83
CA MET A 184 32.00 -19.38 -22.54
C MET A 184 31.36 -18.14 -21.90
N ALA A 185 30.07 -18.21 -21.56
CA ALA A 185 29.39 -17.10 -20.90
C ALA A 185 30.03 -16.76 -19.54
N ASP A 186 30.39 -17.78 -18.76
CA ASP A 186 31.05 -17.59 -17.46
C ASP A 186 32.45 -17.00 -17.54
N LEU A 187 33.25 -17.53 -18.45
CA LEU A 187 34.61 -17.06 -18.64
C LEU A 187 34.59 -15.62 -19.14
N LEU A 188 33.68 -15.30 -20.06
CA LEU A 188 33.51 -13.93 -20.54
C LEU A 188 33.06 -13.00 -19.41
N LEU A 189 32.09 -13.41 -18.59
CA LEU A 189 31.66 -12.64 -17.41
C LEU A 189 32.84 -12.39 -16.44
N GLY A 190 33.65 -13.42 -16.18
CA GLY A 190 34.83 -13.33 -15.33
C GLY A 190 35.89 -12.37 -15.88
N GLN A 191 36.18 -12.44 -17.18
CA GLN A 191 37.12 -11.54 -17.87
C GLN A 191 36.63 -10.09 -17.87
N LEU A 192 35.33 -9.87 -18.06
CA LEU A 192 34.73 -8.54 -18.00
C LEU A 192 34.73 -7.96 -16.58
N TRP A 193 34.53 -8.80 -15.56
CA TRP A 193 34.63 -8.39 -14.16
C TRP A 193 36.05 -7.94 -13.79
N GLU A 194 37.08 -8.63 -14.29
CA GLU A 194 38.47 -8.28 -14.04
C GLU A 194 38.87 -6.93 -14.68
N GLN A 195 38.31 -6.62 -15.85
CA GLN A 195 38.55 -5.37 -16.56
C GLN A 195 37.82 -4.14 -15.97
N ARG A 196 37.04 -4.33 -14.89
CA ARG A 196 36.36 -3.30 -14.08
C ARG A 196 35.94 -2.05 -14.86
N PRO A 197 34.86 -2.12 -15.67
CA PRO A 197 34.23 -0.90 -16.13
C PRO A 197 33.57 -0.25 -14.91
N ASP A 198 34.09 0.88 -14.43
CA ASP A 198 33.65 1.56 -13.19
C ASP A 198 32.16 1.97 -13.18
N GLU A 199 31.44 1.71 -14.26
CA GLU A 199 30.03 2.04 -14.47
C GLU A 199 29.17 0.85 -14.92
N VAL A 200 29.69 -0.39 -14.95
CA VAL A 200 28.94 -1.57 -15.40
C VAL A 200 28.58 -2.49 -14.23
N SER A 201 27.29 -2.65 -13.93
CA SER A 201 26.77 -3.66 -13.03
C SER A 201 26.56 -4.99 -13.78
N LEU A 202 27.12 -6.08 -13.26
CA LEU A 202 27.07 -7.40 -13.90
C LEU A 202 26.00 -8.29 -13.27
N ILE A 203 25.09 -8.81 -14.10
CA ILE A 203 24.08 -9.80 -13.68
C ILE A 203 24.69 -11.20 -13.74
N GLY A 204 24.69 -11.88 -12.60
CA GLY A 204 25.18 -13.24 -12.47
C GLY A 204 24.25 -14.28 -13.10
N ARG A 205 24.83 -15.40 -13.55
CA ARG A 205 24.13 -16.52 -14.21
C ARG A 205 22.92 -17.07 -13.46
N ALA A 206 22.99 -17.14 -12.13
CA ALA A 206 21.89 -17.69 -11.31
C ALA A 206 20.57 -16.93 -11.52
N SER A 207 20.64 -15.63 -11.83
CA SER A 207 19.48 -14.80 -12.11
C SER A 207 18.88 -15.04 -13.51
N LEU A 208 19.64 -15.66 -14.42
CA LEU A 208 19.21 -15.98 -15.79
C LEU A 208 18.60 -17.38 -15.92
N ALA A 209 18.83 -18.25 -14.93
CA ALA A 209 18.35 -19.64 -14.95
C ALA A 209 16.83 -19.78 -15.24
N PRO A 210 15.93 -18.94 -14.66
CA PRO A 210 14.49 -19.04 -14.93
C PRO A 210 14.09 -18.74 -16.39
N TYR A 211 14.96 -18.09 -17.16
CA TYR A 211 14.63 -17.59 -18.49
C TYR A 211 15.19 -18.48 -19.62
N SER A 212 15.99 -19.49 -19.29
CA SER A 212 16.76 -20.32 -20.24
C SER A 212 15.93 -20.96 -21.38
N ASP A 213 14.63 -21.19 -21.16
CA ASP A 213 13.71 -21.84 -22.12
C ASP A 213 12.76 -20.85 -22.82
N SER A 214 12.96 -19.53 -22.69
CA SER A 214 12.12 -18.53 -23.34
C SER A 214 12.61 -18.22 -24.77
N ASP A 215 11.70 -18.32 -25.75
CA ASP A 215 11.92 -17.79 -27.12
C ASP A 215 12.21 -16.28 -27.13
N GLN A 216 11.94 -15.58 -26.01
CA GLN A 216 12.11 -14.14 -25.82
C GLN A 216 13.08 -13.82 -24.69
N LEU A 217 13.96 -14.77 -24.35
CA LEU A 217 14.98 -14.70 -23.31
C LEU A 217 15.65 -13.32 -23.18
N ALA A 218 16.08 -12.73 -24.30
CA ALA A 218 16.71 -11.41 -24.31
C ALA A 218 15.79 -10.29 -23.81
N ARG A 219 14.52 -10.25 -24.25
CA ARG A 219 13.56 -9.21 -23.85
C ARG A 219 13.12 -9.39 -22.41
N ASP A 220 12.78 -10.61 -22.02
CA ASP A 220 12.33 -10.92 -20.67
C ASP A 220 13.43 -10.58 -19.64
N VAL A 221 14.69 -10.94 -19.93
CA VAL A 221 15.85 -10.57 -19.09
C VAL A 221 16.06 -9.05 -19.04
N ALA A 222 15.89 -8.36 -20.16
CA ALA A 222 16.03 -6.90 -20.19
C ALA A 222 14.97 -6.19 -19.33
N GLU A 223 13.72 -6.63 -19.44
CA GLU A 223 12.59 -6.03 -18.72
C GLU A 223 12.60 -6.40 -17.23
N ASP A 224 12.76 -7.69 -16.91
CA ASP A 224 12.62 -8.19 -15.53
C ASP A 224 13.86 -7.89 -14.68
N LEU A 225 15.06 -7.89 -15.28
CA LEU A 225 16.31 -7.66 -14.55
C LEU A 225 16.89 -6.25 -14.75
N GLY A 226 16.21 -5.39 -15.54
CA GLY A 226 16.66 -4.03 -15.83
C GLY A 226 17.99 -3.98 -16.58
N VAL A 227 18.24 -4.99 -17.44
CA VAL A 227 19.46 -5.10 -18.24
C VAL A 227 19.35 -4.14 -19.43
N ASN A 228 20.29 -3.19 -19.54
CA ASN A 228 20.37 -2.24 -20.66
C ASN A 228 21.48 -2.59 -21.65
N LEU A 229 22.35 -3.55 -21.29
CA LEU A 229 23.37 -4.12 -22.16
C LEU A 229 23.30 -5.65 -22.10
N LEU A 230 23.14 -6.30 -23.24
CA LEU A 230 23.08 -7.75 -23.33
C LEU A 230 24.21 -8.28 -24.22
N ILE A 231 24.93 -9.29 -23.76
CA ILE A 231 25.86 -10.05 -24.60
C ILE A 231 25.21 -11.36 -25.00
N GLU A 232 25.08 -11.56 -26.31
CA GLU A 232 24.73 -12.85 -26.90
C GLU A 232 25.93 -13.42 -27.63
N GLY A 233 25.95 -14.73 -27.80
CA GLY A 233 27.02 -15.38 -28.52
C GLY A 233 26.59 -16.64 -29.24
N THR A 234 27.38 -17.02 -30.23
CA THR A 234 27.18 -18.21 -31.04
C THR A 234 28.51 -18.92 -31.23
N ILE A 235 28.49 -20.23 -31.05
CA ILE A 235 29.63 -21.13 -31.27
C ILE A 235 29.24 -22.04 -32.41
N VAL A 236 30.03 -22.06 -33.47
CA VAL A 236 29.82 -22.96 -34.60
C VAL A 236 31.05 -23.84 -34.77
N PHE A 237 30.83 -25.14 -34.84
CA PHE A 237 31.82 -26.14 -35.21
C PHE A 237 31.60 -26.56 -36.66
N GLU A 238 32.58 -26.28 -37.53
CA GLU A 238 32.60 -26.69 -38.94
C GLU A 238 33.89 -27.46 -39.23
N ASP A 239 33.76 -28.72 -39.64
CA ASP A 239 34.89 -29.66 -39.84
C ASP A 239 35.79 -29.74 -38.59
N GLU A 240 36.99 -29.17 -38.67
CA GLU A 240 37.95 -29.01 -37.57
C GLU A 240 38.16 -27.53 -37.23
N ARG A 241 37.20 -26.65 -37.48
CA ARG A 241 37.30 -25.23 -37.12
C ARG A 241 36.17 -24.85 -36.19
N MET A 242 36.52 -24.03 -35.22
CA MET A 242 35.56 -23.41 -34.31
C MET A 242 35.53 -21.92 -34.58
N SER A 243 34.33 -21.37 -34.73
CA SER A 243 34.11 -19.93 -34.73
C SER A 243 33.25 -19.55 -33.54
N VAL A 244 33.66 -18.49 -32.84
CA VAL A 244 32.93 -17.94 -31.71
C VAL A 244 32.61 -16.49 -32.05
N THR A 245 31.32 -16.19 -32.18
CA THR A 245 30.84 -14.82 -32.38
C THR A 245 30.21 -14.33 -31.10
N ALA A 246 30.57 -13.13 -30.66
CA ALA A 246 29.90 -12.44 -29.57
C ALA A 246 29.41 -11.07 -30.03
N ARG A 247 28.26 -10.66 -29.50
CA ARG A 247 27.63 -9.37 -29.81
C ARG A 247 27.17 -8.70 -28.54
N ALA A 248 27.34 -7.39 -28.47
CA ALA A 248 26.78 -6.57 -27.41
C ALA A 248 25.61 -5.75 -27.97
N LEU A 249 24.45 -5.85 -27.33
CA LEU A 249 23.20 -5.22 -27.73
C LEU A 249 22.74 -4.24 -26.65
N GLU A 250 22.36 -3.04 -27.07
CA GLU A 250 21.64 -2.09 -26.23
C GLU A 250 20.17 -2.51 -26.14
N MET A 251 19.70 -2.70 -24.91
CA MET A 251 18.36 -3.15 -24.59
C MET A 251 17.49 -1.99 -24.06
N PRO A 252 16.16 -2.02 -24.29
CA PRO A 252 15.38 -3.11 -24.90
C PRO A 252 15.32 -3.07 -26.44
N GLY A 253 15.93 -2.06 -27.08
CA GLY A 253 15.82 -1.85 -28.53
C GLY A 253 16.53 -2.89 -29.40
N GLY A 254 17.44 -3.70 -28.82
CA GLY A 254 18.22 -4.71 -29.54
C GLY A 254 19.23 -4.12 -30.52
N ARG A 255 19.68 -2.87 -30.30
CA ARG A 255 20.64 -2.22 -31.18
C ARG A 255 22.03 -2.79 -30.94
N ILE A 256 22.66 -3.37 -31.96
CA ILE A 256 24.02 -3.91 -31.85
C ILE A 256 25.01 -2.75 -31.68
N LEU A 257 25.74 -2.76 -30.57
CA LEU A 257 26.82 -1.82 -30.25
C LEU A 257 28.20 -2.35 -30.68
N TRP A 258 28.37 -3.67 -30.63
CA TRP A 258 29.63 -4.33 -30.96
C TRP A 258 29.38 -5.77 -31.41
N SER A 259 30.23 -6.27 -32.31
CA SER A 259 30.25 -7.65 -32.76
C SER A 259 31.69 -8.04 -33.09
N GLU A 260 32.13 -9.20 -32.63
CA GLU A 260 33.44 -9.76 -32.92
C GLU A 260 33.31 -11.26 -33.19
N THR A 261 34.13 -11.77 -34.11
CA THR A 261 34.19 -13.19 -34.43
C THR A 261 35.62 -13.68 -34.34
N VAL A 262 35.82 -14.69 -33.50
CA VAL A 262 37.13 -15.31 -33.25
C VAL A 262 37.12 -16.70 -33.87
N PHE A 263 38.12 -16.98 -34.71
CA PHE A 263 38.33 -18.30 -35.33
C PHE A 263 39.43 -19.07 -34.60
N ARG A 264 39.27 -20.39 -34.49
CA ARG A 264 40.27 -21.33 -33.98
C ARG A 264 40.31 -22.57 -34.86
N ASP A 265 41.51 -22.94 -35.28
CA ASP A 265 41.77 -24.20 -35.96
C ASP A 265 41.83 -25.36 -34.93
N GLY A 266 41.37 -26.53 -35.33
CA GLY A 266 41.07 -27.67 -34.48
C GLY A 266 42.25 -28.60 -34.19
N GLU A 267 43.46 -28.27 -34.66
CA GLU A 267 44.67 -29.01 -34.29
C GLU A 267 45.02 -28.86 -32.80
N GLN A 268 44.58 -27.78 -32.15
CA GLN A 268 44.73 -27.57 -30.72
C GLN A 268 43.36 -27.51 -30.04
N PRO A 269 43.20 -28.17 -28.87
CA PRO A 269 41.95 -28.09 -28.14
C PRO A 269 41.66 -26.62 -27.83
N PRO A 270 40.44 -26.14 -28.09
CA PRO A 270 40.11 -24.74 -27.85
C PRO A 270 40.33 -24.43 -26.37
N VAL A 271 41.05 -23.35 -26.07
CA VAL A 271 41.20 -22.82 -24.71
C VAL A 271 40.11 -21.75 -24.54
N PRO A 272 38.96 -22.07 -23.92
CA PRO A 272 37.81 -21.17 -23.88
C PRO A 272 38.14 -19.83 -23.19
N GLY A 273 39.07 -19.87 -22.23
CA GLY A 273 39.54 -18.68 -21.50
C GLY A 273 40.29 -17.68 -22.37
N GLU A 274 41.08 -18.13 -23.36
CA GLU A 274 41.80 -17.23 -24.27
C GLU A 274 40.83 -16.51 -25.20
N ILE A 275 39.83 -17.24 -25.72
CA ILE A 275 38.78 -16.67 -26.57
C ILE A 275 37.97 -15.64 -25.77
N ALA A 276 37.57 -15.98 -24.54
CA ALA A 276 36.85 -15.07 -23.66
C ALA A 276 37.67 -13.80 -23.36
N ALA A 277 38.97 -13.93 -23.11
CA ALA A 277 39.86 -12.79 -22.87
C ALA A 277 40.00 -11.90 -24.10
N GLU A 278 40.14 -12.49 -25.30
CA GLU A 278 40.22 -11.76 -26.57
C GLU A 278 38.93 -10.98 -26.86
N LEU A 279 37.77 -11.63 -26.70
CA LEU A 279 36.46 -11.00 -26.86
C LEU A 279 36.25 -9.86 -25.85
N ALA A 280 36.55 -10.09 -24.56
CA ALA A 280 36.45 -9.07 -23.52
C ALA A 280 37.35 -7.87 -23.83
N ALA A 281 38.59 -8.10 -24.25
CA ALA A 281 39.51 -7.04 -24.61
C ALA A 281 39.05 -6.25 -25.85
N SER A 282 38.48 -6.92 -26.86
CA SER A 282 37.89 -6.24 -28.02
C SER A 282 36.69 -5.38 -27.63
N LEU A 283 35.77 -5.93 -26.82
CA LEU A 283 34.61 -5.19 -26.32
C LEU A 283 35.04 -3.96 -25.50
N SER A 284 35.98 -4.10 -24.57
CA SER A 284 36.46 -2.97 -23.76
C SER A 284 37.08 -1.85 -24.59
N ARG A 285 37.82 -2.19 -25.66
CA ARG A 285 38.35 -1.19 -26.61
C ARG A 285 37.23 -0.48 -27.36
N ALA A 286 36.24 -1.22 -27.84
CA ALA A 286 35.07 -0.65 -28.52
C ALA A 286 34.24 0.22 -27.57
N TRP A 287 34.10 -0.20 -26.31
CA TRP A 287 33.37 0.51 -25.27
C TRP A 287 34.02 1.85 -24.92
N ALA A 288 35.33 1.86 -24.70
CA ALA A 288 36.10 3.07 -24.46
C ALA A 288 35.99 4.10 -25.60
N ALA A 289 35.83 3.63 -26.84
CA ALA A 289 35.60 4.51 -27.99
C ALA A 289 34.17 5.11 -28.00
N HIS A 290 33.17 4.39 -27.48
CA HIS A 290 31.77 4.84 -27.42
C HIS A 290 31.49 5.79 -26.26
N SER A 291 32.11 5.59 -25.09
CA SER A 291 31.92 6.47 -23.92
C SER A 291 32.49 7.89 -24.12
N TYR A 292 33.36 8.10 -25.12
CA TYR A 292 33.83 9.44 -25.53
C TYR A 292 32.86 10.20 -26.45
N GLN A 293 31.76 9.59 -26.89
CA GLN A 293 30.79 10.19 -27.84
C GLN A 293 29.45 10.61 -27.23
N GLN A 294 29.26 10.46 -25.91
CA GLN A 294 28.11 11.08 -25.24
C GLN A 294 28.50 12.50 -24.74
N PRO A 295 27.76 13.55 -25.16
CA PRO A 295 28.03 14.94 -24.78
C PRO A 295 27.69 15.26 -23.32
#